data_AF-G8HY03-F1
#
_entry.id   AF-G8HY03-F1
#
_cell.length_a   1.000
_cell.length_b   1.000
_cell.length_c   1.000
_cell.angle_alpha   90.00
_cell.angle_beta   90.00
_cell.angle_gamma   90.00
#
_symmetry.space_group_name_H-M   'P 1'
#
loop_
_entity.id
_entity.type
_entity.pdbx_description
1 polymer ?
#
loop_
_entity_poly.entity_id
_entity_poly.type
_entity_poly.pdbx_seq_one_letter_code
_entity_poly.pdbx_strand_id
1 'polypeptide(L)'
;RQVSPSINPNNPVSTFQVGLGMTAYELDFWGRVQNLKDAALNNYLATQSAKEAVQIGLISNITQVWLNYAFAQANLNLAEQTLKAQVDAYNLNKKRFDVGIDSEVPLKQAQISVETARNDVATYKTQIQQAKNLLDLLAGHPVP
;
A
#
# COMPACT_ATOMS: atom_id res chain seq x y z
N ARG A 1 -27.64 -0.95 -45.70
CA ARG A 1 -28.26 -1.46 -46.94
C ARG A 1 -27.21 -2.22 -47.72
N GLN A 2 -27.23 -3.55 -47.70
CA GLN A 2 -26.37 -4.35 -48.57
C GLN A 2 -27.27 -5.20 -49.46
N VAL A 3 -27.03 -5.15 -50.77
CA VAL A 3 -27.70 -5.97 -51.78
C VAL A 3 -26.62 -6.89 -52.34
N SER A 4 -26.75 -8.19 -52.11
CA SER A 4 -25.83 -9.19 -52.66
C SER A 4 -26.53 -9.90 -53.81
N PRO A 5 -26.10 -9.73 -55.07
CA PRO A 5 -26.69 -10.46 -56.18
C PRO A 5 -26.08 -11.86 -56.24
N SER A 6 -26.92 -12.89 -56.20
CA SER A 6 -26.55 -14.25 -56.59
C SER A 6 -27.01 -14.50 -58.03
N ILE A 7 -26.05 -14.71 -58.94
CA ILE A 7 -26.32 -15.03 -60.34
C ILE A 7 -25.97 -16.50 -60.56
N ASN A 8 -26.96 -17.32 -60.89
CA ASN A 8 -26.78 -18.73 -61.25
C ASN A 8 -26.66 -18.85 -62.78
N PRO A 9 -25.52 -19.34 -63.32
CA PRO A 9 -25.27 -19.31 -64.76
C PRO A 9 -26.17 -20.23 -65.60
N ASN A 10 -26.89 -21.17 -64.98
CA ASN A 10 -27.77 -22.12 -65.69
C ASN A 10 -29.27 -21.75 -65.63
N ASN A 11 -29.63 -20.63 -65.02
CA ASN A 11 -31.01 -20.13 -64.99
C ASN A 11 -31.00 -18.59 -64.91
N PRO A 12 -31.28 -17.87 -66.02
CA PRO A 12 -31.02 -16.42 -66.17
C PRO A 12 -32.06 -15.54 -65.45
N VAL A 13 -32.54 -15.94 -64.29
CA VAL A 13 -33.45 -15.15 -63.45
C VAL A 13 -32.63 -14.47 -62.35
N SER A 14 -32.53 -13.15 -62.41
CA SER A 14 -31.93 -12.34 -61.35
C SER A 14 -32.95 -12.04 -60.25
N THR A 15 -32.76 -12.60 -59.06
CA THR A 15 -33.59 -12.31 -57.88
C THR A 15 -32.99 -11.17 -57.07
N PHE A 16 -33.71 -10.05 -56.98
CA PHE A 16 -33.35 -8.92 -56.12
C PHE A 16 -34.22 -8.97 -54.86
N GLN A 17 -33.59 -9.21 -53.71
CA GLN A 17 -34.28 -9.29 -52.42
C GLN A 17 -34.06 -7.98 -51.65
N VAL A 18 -35.14 -7.21 -51.45
CA VAL A 18 -35.17 -6.03 -50.59
C VAL A 18 -36.05 -6.38 -49.39
N GLY A 19 -35.41 -6.55 -48.23
CA GLY A 19 -36.10 -6.83 -46.97
C GLY A 19 -35.58 -5.93 -45.86
N LEU A 20 -36.47 -5.53 -44.96
CA LEU A 20 -36.07 -4.98 -43.65
C LEU A 20 -35.66 -6.18 -42.78
N GLY A 21 -34.36 -6.38 -42.57
CA GLY A 21 -33.87 -7.42 -41.67
C GLY A 21 -34.07 -6.97 -40.22
N MET A 22 -34.95 -7.65 -39.48
CA MET A 22 -34.89 -7.61 -38.02
C MET A 22 -33.62 -8.38 -37.60
N THR A 23 -32.66 -7.71 -36.97
CA THR A 23 -31.55 -8.40 -36.29
C THR A 23 -32.17 -9.27 -35.20
N ALA A 24 -31.89 -10.58 -35.24
CA ALA A 24 -32.53 -11.63 -34.44
C ALA A 24 -33.10 -11.14 -33.09
N TYR A 25 -34.42 -11.22 -32.93
CA TYR A 25 -35.12 -10.95 -31.69
C TYR A 25 -35.34 -12.27 -30.95
N GLU A 26 -34.78 -12.40 -29.75
CA GLU A 26 -34.89 -13.61 -28.92
C GLU A 26 -36.04 -13.44 -27.92
N LEU A 27 -37.06 -14.30 -28.02
CA LEU A 27 -38.13 -14.38 -27.04
C LEU A 27 -37.62 -15.16 -25.82
N ASP A 28 -37.59 -14.51 -24.65
CA ASP A 28 -37.00 -15.07 -23.43
C ASP A 28 -37.96 -15.99 -22.66
N PHE A 29 -38.20 -17.20 -23.19
CA PHE A 29 -39.09 -18.19 -22.56
C PHE A 29 -38.48 -18.86 -21.31
N TRP A 30 -37.16 -18.85 -21.19
CA TRP A 30 -36.40 -19.57 -20.15
C TRP A 30 -35.70 -18.63 -19.15
N GLY A 31 -35.91 -17.32 -19.28
CA GLY A 31 -35.33 -16.30 -18.40
C GLY A 31 -33.82 -16.05 -18.59
N ARG A 32 -33.23 -16.45 -19.72
CA ARG A 32 -31.80 -16.31 -20.00
C ARG A 32 -31.35 -14.86 -20.01
N VAL A 33 -32.12 -13.98 -20.68
CA VAL A 33 -31.78 -12.55 -20.78
C VAL A 33 -31.99 -11.87 -19.44
N GLN A 34 -33.06 -12.21 -18.74
CA GLN A 34 -33.32 -11.72 -17.38
C GLN A 34 -32.20 -12.13 -16.40
N ASN A 35 -31.80 -13.41 -16.39
CA ASN A 35 -30.71 -13.90 -15.54
C ASN A 35 -29.36 -13.24 -15.85
N LEU A 36 -29.04 -12.98 -17.13
CA LEU A 36 -27.82 -12.27 -17.51
C LEU A 36 -27.83 -10.81 -17.07
N LYS A 37 -29.00 -10.15 -17.13
CA LYS A 37 -29.18 -8.80 -16.60
C LYS A 37 -28.98 -8.77 -15.09
N ASP A 38 -29.56 -9.72 -14.36
CA ASP A 38 -29.42 -9.82 -12.92
C ASP A 38 -27.97 -10.14 -12.52
N ALA A 39 -27.27 -11.01 -13.28
CA ALA A 39 -25.85 -11.27 -13.09
C ALA A 39 -24.99 -10.01 -13.32
N ALA A 40 -25.27 -9.23 -14.37
CA ALA A 40 -24.57 -7.98 -14.63
C ALA A 40 -24.81 -6.93 -13.52
N LEU A 41 -26.04 -6.84 -13.01
CA LEU A 41 -26.37 -5.97 -11.88
C LEU A 41 -25.63 -6.41 -10.60
N ASN A 42 -25.63 -7.70 -10.28
CA ASN A 42 -24.91 -8.23 -9.13
C ASN A 42 -23.39 -8.00 -9.23
N ASN A 43 -22.82 -8.14 -10.44
CA ASN A 43 -21.41 -7.80 -10.67
C ASN A 43 -21.15 -6.31 -10.43
N TYR A 44 -22.02 -5.42 -10.91
CA TYR A 44 -21.90 -3.98 -10.65
C TYR A 44 -21.94 -3.68 -9.13
N LEU A 45 -22.92 -4.24 -8.41
CA LEU A 45 -23.01 -4.09 -6.95
C LEU A 45 -21.77 -4.64 -6.24
N ALA A 46 -21.23 -5.77 -6.69
CA ALA A 46 -19.99 -6.33 -6.16
C ALA A 46 -18.78 -5.39 -6.36
N THR A 47 -18.69 -4.69 -7.51
CA THR A 47 -17.63 -3.70 -7.72
C THR A 47 -17.74 -2.51 -6.76
N GLN A 48 -18.97 -2.10 -6.40
CA GLN A 48 -19.20 -1.05 -5.42
C GLN A 48 -18.74 -1.49 -4.01
N SER A 49 -19.10 -2.69 -3.57
CA SER A 49 -18.61 -3.24 -2.29
C SER A 49 -17.09 -3.44 -2.30
N ALA A 50 -16.50 -3.85 -3.43
CA ALA A 50 -15.06 -3.99 -3.56
C ALA A 50 -14.34 -2.64 -3.42
N LYS A 51 -14.89 -1.56 -3.99
CA LYS A 51 -14.38 -0.19 -3.81
C LYS A 51 -14.37 0.23 -2.35
N GLU A 52 -15.47 -0.03 -1.62
CA GLU A 52 -15.58 0.29 -0.19
C GLU A 52 -14.56 -0.50 0.64
N ALA A 53 -14.40 -1.79 0.37
CA ALA A 53 -13.39 -2.62 1.03
C ALA A 53 -11.96 -2.11 0.80
N VAL A 54 -11.63 -1.72 -0.44
CA VAL A 54 -10.33 -1.14 -0.78
C VAL A 54 -10.12 0.19 -0.04
N GLN A 55 -11.15 1.05 0.03
CA GLN A 55 -11.06 2.32 0.73
C GLN A 55 -10.81 2.13 2.23
N ILE A 56 -11.53 1.22 2.88
CA ILE A 56 -11.33 0.90 4.30
C ILE A 56 -9.91 0.35 4.49
N GLY A 57 -9.49 -0.60 3.65
CA GLY A 57 -8.15 -1.17 3.70
C GLY A 57 -7.04 -0.11 3.56
N LEU A 58 -7.21 0.85 2.65
CA LEU A 58 -6.26 1.96 2.48
C LEU A 58 -6.19 2.84 3.73
N ILE A 59 -7.34 3.23 4.30
CA ILE A 59 -7.39 4.03 5.53
C ILE A 59 -6.73 3.28 6.70
N SER A 60 -7.00 1.98 6.84
CA SER A 60 -6.37 1.15 7.88
C SER A 60 -4.85 1.08 7.71
N ASN A 61 -4.37 0.90 6.48
CA ASN A 61 -2.93 0.88 6.21
C ASN A 61 -2.28 2.24 6.54
N ILE A 62 -2.86 3.35 6.08
CA ILE A 62 -2.35 4.70 6.39
C ILE A 62 -2.29 4.91 7.92
N THR A 63 -3.36 4.54 8.63
CA THR A 63 -3.43 4.67 10.10
C THR A 63 -2.32 3.88 10.78
N GLN A 64 -2.10 2.62 10.38
CA GLN A 64 -1.05 1.78 10.96
C GLN A 64 0.35 2.36 10.72
N VAL A 65 0.62 2.86 9.51
CA VAL A 65 1.92 3.44 9.18
C VAL A 65 2.14 4.75 9.94
N TRP A 66 1.10 5.59 10.08
CA TRP A 66 1.19 6.81 10.88
C TRP A 66 1.46 6.52 12.37
N LEU A 67 0.82 5.51 12.94
CA LEU A 67 1.10 5.08 14.32
C LEU A 67 2.55 4.59 14.48
N ASN A 68 3.06 3.84 13.51
CA ASN A 68 4.47 3.40 13.50
C ASN A 68 5.43 4.60 13.41
N TYR A 69 5.11 5.60 12.57
CA TYR A 69 5.87 6.84 12.47
C TYR A 69 5.91 7.60 13.81
N ALA A 70 4.74 7.81 14.43
CA ALA A 70 4.64 8.50 15.71
C ALA A 70 5.38 7.75 16.84
N PHE A 71 5.28 6.41 16.85
CA PHE A 71 6.02 5.56 17.78
C PHE A 71 7.54 5.70 17.59
N ALA A 72 8.02 5.64 16.35
CA ALA A 72 9.45 5.78 16.06
C ALA A 72 9.97 7.18 16.46
N GLN A 73 9.18 8.24 16.26
CA GLN A 73 9.53 9.59 16.69
C GLN A 73 9.63 9.71 18.22
N ALA A 74 8.68 9.13 18.95
CA ALA A 74 8.72 9.13 20.41
C ALA A 74 9.94 8.35 20.95
N ASN A 75 10.25 7.20 20.34
CA ASN A 75 11.41 6.41 20.73
C ASN A 75 12.74 7.06 20.33
N LEU A 76 12.80 7.79 19.21
CA LEU A 76 13.98 8.58 18.88
C LEU A 76 14.27 9.60 19.98
N ASN A 77 13.26 10.35 20.42
CA ASN A 77 13.41 11.32 21.49
C ASN A 77 13.89 10.68 22.80
N LEU A 78 13.39 9.49 23.12
CA LEU A 78 13.84 8.72 24.29
C LEU A 78 15.29 8.24 24.12
N ALA A 79 15.62 7.66 22.97
CA ALA A 79 16.96 7.14 22.67
C ALA A 79 18.02 8.25 22.69
N GLU A 80 17.69 9.46 22.24
CA GLU A 80 18.59 10.62 22.33
C GLU A 80 18.84 11.05 23.78
N GLN A 81 17.81 11.01 24.64
CA GLN A 81 17.97 11.26 26.07
C GLN A 81 18.81 10.18 26.75
N THR A 82 18.57 8.91 26.41
CA THR A 82 19.35 7.78 26.90
C THR A 82 20.81 7.91 26.47
N LEU A 83 21.08 8.23 25.21
CA LEU A 83 22.42 8.45 24.69
C LEU A 83 23.15 9.54 25.48
N LYS A 84 22.48 10.66 25.75
CA LYS A 84 23.04 11.75 26.57
C LYS A 84 23.45 11.24 27.96
N ALA A 85 22.56 10.53 28.65
CA ALA A 85 22.84 9.98 29.98
C ALA A 85 24.00 8.98 29.97
N GLN A 86 24.08 8.11 28.95
CA GLN A 86 25.17 7.15 28.82
C GLN A 86 26.51 7.83 28.54
N VAL A 87 26.52 8.90 27.74
CA VAL A 87 27.73 9.71 27.50
C VAL A 87 28.22 10.37 28.79
N ASP A 88 27.30 10.90 29.60
CA ASP A 88 27.64 11.51 30.89
C ASP A 88 28.23 10.46 31.87
N ALA A 89 27.66 9.25 31.91
CA ALA A 89 28.17 8.13 32.71
C ALA A 89 29.57 7.67 32.23
N TYR A 90 29.76 7.55 30.92
CA TYR A 90 31.06 7.23 30.33
C TYR A 90 32.11 8.28 30.72
N ASN A 91 31.78 9.57 30.64
CA ASN A 91 32.69 10.65 30.99
C ASN A 91 33.06 10.63 32.48
N LEU A 92 32.11 10.31 33.37
CA LEU A 92 32.38 10.15 34.79
C LEU A 92 33.34 8.99 35.06
N ASN A 93 33.06 7.81 34.49
CA ASN A 93 33.91 6.63 34.65
C ASN A 93 35.31 6.86 34.07
N LYS A 94 35.39 7.55 32.92
CA LYS A 94 36.67 7.93 32.31
C LYS A 94 37.50 8.81 33.25
N LYS A 95 36.90 9.82 33.86
CA LYS A 95 37.61 10.68 34.84
C LYS A 95 38.12 9.87 36.03
N ARG A 96 37.31 8.94 36.57
CA ARG A 96 37.71 8.08 37.71
C ARG A 96 38.84 7.12 37.36
N PHE A 97 38.79 6.54 36.16
CA PHE A 97 39.87 5.71 35.61
C PHE A 97 41.16 6.51 35.39
N ASP A 98 41.07 7.70 34.79
CA ASP A 98 42.21 8.57 34.48
C ASP A 98 42.98 8.99 35.76
N VAL A 99 42.29 9.09 36.91
CA VAL A 99 42.92 9.37 38.22
C VAL A 99 43.22 8.11 39.06
N GLY A 100 43.05 6.92 38.48
CA GLY A 100 43.39 5.64 39.11
C GLY A 100 42.44 5.15 40.21
N ILE A 101 41.22 5.71 40.30
CA ILE A 101 40.23 5.32 41.32
C ILE A 101 39.52 4.01 40.95
N ASP A 102 39.17 3.83 39.67
CA ASP A 102 38.44 2.66 39.18
C ASP A 102 39.29 1.87 38.17
N SER A 103 38.94 0.60 37.95
CA SER A 103 39.54 -0.24 36.90
C SER A 103 39.00 0.12 35.50
N GLU A 104 39.59 -0.44 34.44
CA GLU A 104 39.15 -0.19 33.06
C GLU A 104 37.76 -0.81 32.75
N VAL A 105 37.32 -1.79 33.54
CA VAL A 105 36.07 -2.54 33.28
C VAL A 105 34.82 -1.64 33.29
N PRO A 106 34.55 -0.83 34.33
CA PRO A 106 33.45 0.15 34.31
C PRO A 106 33.48 1.14 33.14
N LEU A 107 34.68 1.53 32.68
CA LEU A 107 34.84 2.42 31.53
C LEU A 107 34.40 1.73 30.23
N LYS A 108 34.83 0.49 30.00
CA LYS A 108 34.42 -0.29 28.82
C LYS A 108 32.94 -0.61 28.83
N GLN A 109 32.39 -0.94 30.00
CA GLN A 109 30.95 -1.20 30.12
C GLN A 109 30.13 0.05 29.76
N ALA A 110 30.52 1.22 30.24
CA ALA A 110 29.87 2.47 29.88
C ALA A 110 30.03 2.81 28.39
N GLN A 111 31.21 2.52 27.80
CA GLN A 111 31.42 2.68 26.37
C GLN A 111 30.47 1.81 25.54
N ILE A 112 30.29 0.53 25.91
CA ILE A 112 29.33 -0.35 25.25
C ILE A 112 27.92 0.23 25.33
N SER A 113 27.50 0.72 26.51
CA SER A 113 26.18 1.33 26.68
C SER A 113 25.98 2.59 25.81
N VAL A 114 27.02 3.41 25.61
CA VAL A 114 26.98 4.54 24.67
C VAL A 114 26.78 4.06 23.23
N GLU A 115 27.52 3.06 22.78
CA GLU A 115 27.40 2.57 21.40
C GLU A 115 26.05 1.90 21.15
N THR A 116 25.50 1.18 22.13
CA THR A 116 24.13 0.65 22.05
C THR A 116 23.11 1.78 21.88
N ALA A 117 23.18 2.82 22.73
CA ALA A 117 22.25 3.94 22.63
C ALA A 117 22.39 4.72 21.30
N ARG A 118 23.61 4.80 20.72
CA ARG A 118 23.80 5.37 19.38
C ARG A 118 23.13 4.53 18.29
N ASN A 119 23.22 3.21 18.41
CA ASN A 119 22.55 2.29 17.48
C ASN A 119 21.03 2.49 17.54
N ASP A 120 20.46 2.61 18.73
CA ASP A 120 19.02 2.85 18.89
C ASP A 120 18.58 4.16 18.21
N VAL A 121 19.33 5.25 18.41
CA VAL A 121 19.08 6.53 17.71
C VAL A 121 19.10 6.37 16.19
N ALA A 122 20.10 5.67 15.65
CA ALA A 122 20.21 5.43 14.21
C ALA A 122 19.06 4.56 13.67
N THR A 123 18.67 3.55 14.44
CA THR A 123 17.57 2.64 14.13
C THR A 123 16.25 3.42 14.06
N TYR A 124 15.93 4.23 15.05
CA TYR A 124 14.68 4.99 15.05
C TYR A 124 14.64 6.08 13.97
N LYS A 125 15.77 6.73 13.67
CA LYS A 125 15.87 7.64 12.49
C LYS A 125 15.55 6.92 11.18
N THR A 126 16.06 5.70 11.02
CA THR A 126 15.78 4.89 9.84
C THR A 126 14.30 4.51 9.76
N GLN A 127 13.70 4.09 10.88
CA GLN A 127 12.28 3.74 10.95
C GLN A 127 11.37 4.93 10.62
N ILE A 128 11.69 6.13 11.12
CA ILE A 128 10.98 7.37 10.78
C ILE A 128 11.00 7.60 9.27
N GLN A 129 12.18 7.51 8.64
CA GLN A 129 12.29 7.74 7.20
C GLN A 129 11.55 6.67 6.38
N GLN A 130 11.62 5.41 6.78
CA GLN A 130 10.89 4.32 6.13
C GLN A 130 9.38 4.51 6.24
N ALA A 131 8.89 4.88 7.42
CA ALA A 131 7.47 5.15 7.63
C ALA A 131 7.00 6.38 6.83
N LYS A 132 7.82 7.44 6.74
CA LYS A 132 7.52 8.62 5.91
C LYS A 132 7.42 8.24 4.42
N ASN A 133 8.40 7.51 3.89
CA ASN A 133 8.37 7.05 2.49
C ASN A 133 7.14 6.19 2.19
N LEU A 134 6.71 5.36 3.15
CA LEU A 134 5.52 4.53 2.99
C LEU A 134 4.23 5.35 3.04
N LEU A 135 4.17 6.39 3.89
CA LEU A 135 3.05 7.35 3.87
C LEU A 135 2.97 8.09 2.54
N ASP A 136 4.11 8.53 1.98
CA ASP A 136 4.15 9.17 0.67
C ASP A 136 3.59 8.25 -0.43
N LEU A 137 3.95 6.96 -0.39
CA LEU A 137 3.45 5.95 -1.32
C LEU A 137 1.93 5.75 -1.18
N LEU A 138 1.42 5.64 0.04
CA LEU A 138 0.00 5.41 0.30
C LEU A 138 -0.87 6.64 0.00
N ALA A 139 -0.34 7.84 0.22
CA ALA A 139 -1.00 9.10 -0.12
C ALA A 139 -0.91 9.42 -1.62
N GLY A 140 0.04 8.80 -2.34
CA GLY A 140 0.30 9.05 -3.76
C GLY A 140 1.06 10.36 -4.02
N HIS A 141 1.51 11.04 -2.98
CA HIS A 141 2.31 12.26 -3.04
C HIS A 141 3.08 12.44 -1.72
N PRO A 142 4.12 13.29 -1.69
CA PRO A 142 4.83 13.61 -0.45
C PRO A 142 3.89 14.18 0.61
N VAL A 143 3.92 13.64 1.83
CA VAL A 143 3.21 14.18 2.98
C VAL A 143 4.05 15.27 3.69
N PRO A 144 3.42 16.32 4.24
CA PRO A 144 4.10 17.41 4.94
C PRO A 144 4.97 16.92 6.11
#